data_AF-A0A9N9PWX6-F1
#
_entry.id   AF-A0A9N9PWX6-F1
#
_cell.length_a   1.000
_cell.length_b   1.000
_cell.length_c   1.000
_cell.angle_alpha   90.00
_cell.angle_beta   90.00
_cell.angle_gamma   90.00
#
_symmetry.space_group_name_H-M   'P 1'
#
loop_
_entity.id
_entity.type
_entity.pdbx_description
1 polymer ?
#
loop_
_entity_poly.entity_id
_entity_poly.type
_entity_poly.pdbx_seq_one_letter_code
_entity_poly.pdbx_strand_id
1 'polypeptide(L)'
;MSRLSLYAYFQSRWKQVNNVYMNASNFPPPFSGAPSLRHFYIMRQTMHRIKRLFSCKDKKLPLSSNHIQRPKPKITTLSDGTEVPHYVALDANEILPGDHPRIFEDFAKGPLTLEKQYCSLELPRFLSFVQRTYKVTPEMLETIRSPLPEASTVEPVSELMDQWFNIFNTWFFAGTLTKTQIIVRNFEGVEECAFYMSDKDTIVMLPDGFQLCEHAYPGTQAQFYIGGLLHEMVHAFVSQASCQCECCREYVHPSLGGEGILVGHGPCFLDSFLLVSEFFQRVVSWPVEGVKASVIDSMYLDVWQPSLQQLKDWDVDTDLFGDPEIWFFLEERRKLIIEARKLRYRVGDGGTIELFPKA
;
A
#
# COMPACT_ATOMS: atom_id res chain seq x y z
N MET A 1 -12.95 7.80 20.28
CA MET A 1 -11.81 8.71 19.99
C MET A 1 -12.36 9.85 19.14
N SER A 2 -12.23 11.11 19.55
CA SER A 2 -12.77 12.24 18.77
C SER A 2 -11.91 12.52 17.52
N ARG A 3 -12.47 13.09 16.45
CA ARG A 3 -11.72 13.44 15.21
C ARG A 3 -10.50 14.34 15.49
N LEU A 4 -10.63 15.23 16.47
CA LEU A 4 -9.56 16.10 16.97
C LEU A 4 -8.47 15.35 17.75
N SER A 5 -8.75 14.12 18.22
CA SER A 5 -7.87 13.24 19.01
C SER A 5 -7.07 12.20 18.20
N LEU A 6 -7.16 12.20 16.86
CA LEU A 6 -6.19 11.50 16.01
C LEU A 6 -5.26 12.49 15.27
N TYR A 7 -5.79 13.64 14.83
CA TYR A 7 -5.05 14.65 14.06
C TYR A 7 -3.76 15.15 14.75
N ALA A 8 -3.85 15.49 16.03
CA ALA A 8 -2.70 15.90 16.83
C ALA A 8 -1.86 14.74 17.40
N TYR A 9 -2.35 13.49 17.37
CA TYR A 9 -1.47 12.32 17.55
C TYR A 9 -0.47 12.26 16.38
N PHE A 10 -0.95 12.41 15.14
CA PHE A 10 -0.08 12.45 13.97
C PHE A 10 0.83 13.70 13.92
N GLN A 11 0.37 14.89 14.35
CA GLN A 11 1.27 16.04 14.51
C GLN A 11 2.31 15.87 15.62
N SER A 12 1.98 15.19 16.72
CA SER A 12 2.94 14.88 17.79
C SER A 12 3.99 13.87 17.30
N ARG A 13 3.56 12.86 16.54
CA ARG A 13 4.45 11.91 15.87
C ARG A 13 5.37 12.58 14.87
N TRP A 14 4.86 13.54 14.10
CA TRP A 14 5.68 14.37 13.22
C TRP A 14 6.82 15.07 13.97
N LYS A 15 6.54 15.72 15.11
CA LYS A 15 7.58 16.37 15.93
C LYS A 15 8.62 15.36 16.46
N GLN A 16 8.19 14.17 16.88
CA GLN A 16 9.11 13.15 17.38
C GLN A 16 9.96 12.53 16.28
N VAL A 17 9.36 12.16 15.15
CA VAL A 17 10.07 11.62 13.99
C VAL A 17 11.05 12.65 13.44
N ASN A 18 10.64 13.93 13.28
CA ASN A 18 11.57 15.00 12.92
C ASN A 18 12.70 15.16 13.93
N ASN A 19 12.44 15.09 15.23
CA ASN A 19 13.51 15.22 16.22
C ASN A 19 14.47 14.02 16.21
N VAL A 20 14.02 12.82 15.84
CA VAL A 20 14.89 11.65 15.68
C VAL A 20 15.71 11.80 14.39
N TYR A 21 15.09 12.12 13.27
CA TYR A 21 15.75 12.28 11.96
C TYR A 21 16.68 13.50 11.88
N MET A 22 16.33 14.63 12.49
CA MET A 22 17.18 15.83 12.51
C MET A 22 18.38 15.67 13.45
N ASN A 23 18.38 14.67 14.34
CA ASN A 23 19.50 14.31 15.21
C ASN A 23 20.21 13.01 14.75
N ALA A 24 19.79 12.42 13.63
CA ALA A 24 20.25 11.13 13.11
C ALA A 24 21.53 11.21 12.25
N SER A 25 22.49 12.06 12.63
CA SER A 25 23.79 12.21 11.92
C SER A 25 24.70 10.97 12.00
N ASN A 26 24.24 9.85 12.56
CA ASN A 26 25.05 8.64 12.82
C ASN A 26 24.52 7.36 12.15
N PHE A 27 23.49 7.41 11.29
CA PHE A 27 23.09 6.21 10.55
C PHE A 27 23.96 6.00 9.31
N PRO A 28 24.33 4.75 8.97
CA PRO A 28 25.02 4.47 7.71
C PRO A 28 24.10 4.81 6.53
N PRO A 29 24.66 5.25 5.39
CA PRO A 29 23.91 5.40 4.15
C PRO A 29 23.14 4.11 3.82
N PRO A 30 21.86 4.20 3.40
CA PRO A 30 21.18 5.39 2.86
C PRO A 30 20.38 6.24 3.88
N PHE A 31 20.49 6.00 5.19
CA PHE A 31 19.53 6.54 6.17
C PHE A 31 19.89 7.90 6.79
N SER A 32 20.98 8.54 6.35
CA SER A 32 21.41 9.87 6.80
C SER A 32 20.87 10.97 5.88
N GLY A 33 19.63 11.43 6.10
CA GLY A 33 19.03 12.51 5.31
C GLY A 33 17.92 13.25 6.06
N ALA A 34 17.79 14.55 5.82
CA ALA A 34 16.64 15.34 6.26
C ALA A 34 15.33 14.73 5.69
N PRO A 35 14.17 14.90 6.35
CA PRO A 35 12.91 14.35 5.83
C PRO A 35 12.64 14.89 4.43
N SER A 36 12.72 14.03 3.42
CA SER A 36 12.49 14.41 2.03
C SER A 36 11.04 14.81 1.78
N LEU A 37 10.76 15.49 0.66
CA LEU A 37 9.40 15.87 0.26
C LEU A 37 8.44 14.65 0.20
N ARG A 38 8.98 13.45 -0.04
CA ARG A 38 8.33 12.14 0.13
C ARG A 38 7.68 11.98 1.51
N HIS A 39 8.41 12.24 2.58
CA HIS A 39 7.88 12.14 3.94
C HIS A 39 6.71 13.11 4.17
N PHE A 40 6.81 14.35 3.70
CA PHE A 40 5.71 15.32 3.79
C PHE A 40 4.49 14.90 2.96
N TYR A 41 4.71 14.35 1.77
CA TYR A 41 3.66 13.87 0.88
C TYR A 41 2.93 12.64 1.43
N ILE A 42 3.68 11.61 1.84
CA ILE A 42 3.16 10.43 2.55
C ILE A 42 2.34 10.87 3.75
N MET A 43 2.82 11.85 4.52
CA MET A 43 2.08 12.37 5.66
C MET A 43 0.81 13.10 5.26
N ARG A 44 0.82 13.91 4.20
CA ARG A 44 -0.39 14.59 3.71
C ARG A 44 -1.44 13.57 3.23
N GLN A 45 -1.01 12.55 2.49
CA GLN A 45 -1.88 11.46 2.03
C GLN A 45 -2.41 10.64 3.22
N THR A 46 -1.55 10.32 4.17
CA THR A 46 -1.90 9.69 5.46
C THR A 46 -2.99 10.50 6.18
N MET A 47 -2.78 11.81 6.33
CA MET A 47 -3.73 12.69 7.00
C MET A 47 -5.05 12.80 6.25
N HIS A 48 -5.03 12.69 4.91
CA HIS A 48 -6.24 12.64 4.11
C HIS A 48 -6.96 11.29 4.18
N ARG A 49 -6.23 10.17 4.14
CA ARG A 49 -6.75 8.81 4.38
C ARG A 49 -7.39 8.72 5.77
N ILE A 50 -6.70 9.18 6.80
CA ILE A 50 -7.25 9.32 8.17
C ILE A 50 -8.50 10.18 8.15
N LYS A 51 -8.47 11.38 7.56
CA LYS A 51 -9.66 12.23 7.47
C LYS A 51 -10.82 11.51 6.78
N ARG A 52 -10.59 10.73 5.72
CA ARG A 52 -11.60 9.90 5.04
C ARG A 52 -12.14 8.77 5.92
N LEU A 53 -11.27 8.06 6.63
CA LEU A 53 -11.65 7.04 7.63
C LEU A 53 -12.56 7.62 8.73
N PHE A 54 -12.49 8.93 8.97
CA PHE A 54 -13.31 9.59 9.97
C PHE A 54 -14.43 10.48 9.40
N SER A 55 -14.43 10.89 8.12
CA SER A 55 -15.32 11.93 7.58
C SER A 55 -16.68 11.43 7.09
N CYS A 56 -16.85 10.13 6.86
CA CYS A 56 -18.13 9.56 6.43
C CYS A 56 -19.16 9.62 7.58
N LYS A 57 -19.85 10.76 7.67
CA LYS A 57 -21.17 10.82 8.30
C LYS A 57 -22.17 10.20 7.31
N ASP A 58 -23.16 9.52 7.85
CA ASP A 58 -24.44 9.23 7.19
C ASP A 58 -24.44 8.18 6.08
N LYS A 59 -24.31 6.90 6.48
CA LYS A 59 -25.32 5.89 6.10
C LYS A 59 -25.58 5.03 7.33
N LYS A 60 -26.78 5.14 7.90
CA LYS A 60 -27.31 4.15 8.84
C LYS A 60 -27.49 2.85 8.05
N LEU A 61 -26.43 2.06 7.91
CA LEU A 61 -26.60 0.64 7.63
C LEU A 61 -27.21 0.02 8.90
N PRO A 62 -28.25 -0.82 8.79
CA PRO A 62 -28.76 -1.54 9.94
C PRO A 62 -27.61 -2.39 10.47
N LEU A 63 -27.10 -2.02 11.64
CA LEU A 63 -26.20 -2.87 12.42
C LEU A 63 -27.02 -4.10 12.80
N SER A 64 -26.94 -5.17 12.01
CA SER A 64 -27.40 -6.46 12.48
C SER A 64 -26.47 -6.83 13.63
N SER A 65 -27.04 -7.10 14.80
CA SER A 65 -26.33 -7.46 16.03
C SER A 65 -25.71 -8.87 15.97
N ASN A 66 -25.55 -9.43 14.77
CA ASN A 66 -24.85 -10.68 14.59
C ASN A 66 -23.37 -10.42 14.83
N HIS A 67 -22.85 -11.02 15.90
CA HIS A 67 -21.44 -11.03 16.23
C HIS A 67 -20.60 -11.38 14.99
N ILE A 68 -19.98 -10.36 14.41
CA ILE A 68 -18.93 -10.49 13.40
C ILE A 68 -17.82 -11.34 14.04
N GLN A 69 -17.76 -12.64 13.71
CA GLN A 69 -16.65 -13.50 14.13
C GLN A 69 -15.40 -13.05 13.39
N ARG A 70 -14.63 -12.15 14.00
CA ARG A 70 -13.35 -11.69 13.45
C ARG A 70 -12.43 -12.90 13.24
N PRO A 71 -11.76 -13.06 12.08
CA PRO A 71 -10.68 -14.02 11.98
C PRO A 71 -9.67 -13.66 13.07
N LYS A 72 -9.43 -14.59 14.00
CA LYS A 72 -8.48 -14.37 15.09
C LYS A 72 -7.08 -14.41 14.47
N PRO A 73 -6.28 -13.33 14.57
CA PRO A 73 -4.90 -13.38 14.13
C PRO A 73 -4.19 -14.52 14.88
N LYS A 74 -3.31 -15.26 14.20
CA LYS A 74 -2.44 -16.21 14.90
C LYS A 74 -1.46 -15.38 15.72
N ILE A 75 -1.43 -15.60 17.03
CA ILE A 75 -0.48 -14.91 17.90
C ILE A 75 0.78 -15.77 18.00
N THR A 76 1.93 -15.20 17.64
CA THR A 76 3.24 -15.79 18.00
C THR A 76 3.76 -15.04 19.22
N THR A 77 4.16 -15.77 20.25
CA THR A 77 4.84 -15.20 21.41
C THR A 77 6.34 -15.25 21.17
N LEU A 78 6.99 -14.09 21.15
CA LEU A 78 8.44 -13.96 21.05
C LEU A 78 9.12 -14.45 22.35
N SER A 79 10.42 -14.66 22.31
CA SER A 79 11.20 -15.18 23.45
C SER A 79 11.17 -14.28 24.70
N ASP A 80 10.86 -13.00 24.54
CA ASP A 80 10.70 -12.02 25.62
C ASP A 80 9.25 -11.96 26.17
N GLY A 81 8.36 -12.83 25.69
CA GLY A 81 6.95 -12.86 26.07
C GLY A 81 6.05 -11.94 25.25
N THR A 82 6.59 -11.22 24.26
CA THR A 82 5.82 -10.29 23.45
C THR A 82 4.92 -11.03 22.46
N GLU A 83 3.62 -10.77 22.52
CA GLU A 83 2.64 -11.32 21.56
C GLU A 83 2.62 -10.51 20.25
N VAL A 84 2.86 -11.18 19.12
CA VAL A 84 2.80 -10.60 17.77
C VAL A 84 1.62 -11.23 17.03
N PRO A 85 0.58 -10.46 16.69
CA PRO A 85 -0.49 -10.95 15.84
C PRO A 85 0.03 -11.07 14.40
N HIS A 86 -0.04 -12.28 13.87
CA HIS A 86 0.17 -12.58 12.45
C HIS A 86 -1.17 -12.74 11.76
N TYR A 87 -1.24 -12.15 10.58
CA TYR A 87 -2.29 -12.47 9.65
C TYR A 87 -1.98 -13.82 8.99
N VAL A 88 -2.95 -14.72 9.01
CA VAL A 88 -2.95 -15.92 8.17
C VAL A 88 -3.69 -15.53 6.91
N ALA A 89 -3.09 -15.77 5.74
CA ALA A 89 -3.81 -15.65 4.48
C ALA A 89 -5.13 -16.42 4.61
N LEU A 90 -6.27 -15.75 4.40
CA LEU A 90 -7.58 -16.38 4.54
C LEU A 90 -7.64 -17.59 3.62
N ASP A 91 -8.10 -18.72 4.15
CA ASP A 91 -8.40 -19.89 3.35
C ASP A 91 -9.38 -19.48 2.25
N ALA A 92 -9.15 -19.89 1.00
CA ALA A 92 -10.01 -19.59 -0.15
C ALA A 92 -11.51 -19.84 0.12
N ASN A 93 -11.84 -20.71 1.06
CA ASN A 93 -13.20 -21.07 1.47
C ASN A 93 -13.73 -20.27 2.68
N GLU A 94 -12.88 -19.50 3.35
CA GLU A 94 -13.26 -18.69 4.52
C GLU A 94 -14.15 -17.53 4.08
N ILE A 95 -15.38 -17.52 4.60
CA ILE A 95 -16.35 -16.45 4.38
C ILE A 95 -16.00 -15.31 5.31
N LEU A 96 -15.70 -14.16 4.71
CA LEU A 96 -15.39 -12.98 5.50
C LEU A 96 -16.61 -12.49 6.29
N PRO A 97 -16.41 -11.99 7.51
CA PRO A 97 -17.49 -11.44 8.29
C PRO A 97 -18.10 -10.19 7.63
N GLY A 98 -19.44 -10.15 7.53
CA GLY A 98 -20.22 -8.99 7.10
C GLY A 98 -21.03 -9.21 5.83
N ASP A 99 -22.00 -8.32 5.58
CA ASP A 99 -22.91 -8.36 4.42
C ASP A 99 -22.29 -7.73 3.15
N HIS A 100 -20.97 -7.87 2.96
CA HIS A 100 -20.32 -7.33 1.76
C HIS A 100 -20.75 -8.13 0.53
N PRO A 101 -21.01 -7.45 -0.61
CA PRO A 101 -21.17 -8.15 -1.87
C PRO A 101 -19.93 -9.00 -2.16
N ARG A 102 -20.13 -10.19 -2.71
CA ARG A 102 -19.04 -11.09 -3.09
C ARG A 102 -18.57 -10.71 -4.47
N ILE A 103 -17.32 -10.29 -4.57
CA ILE A 103 -16.76 -9.75 -5.82
C ILE A 103 -16.91 -10.70 -7.02
N PHE A 104 -16.84 -12.02 -6.77
CA PHE A 104 -17.04 -13.05 -7.81
C PHE A 104 -18.48 -13.14 -8.31
N GLU A 105 -19.45 -13.04 -7.40
CA GLU A 105 -20.88 -13.14 -7.74
C GLU A 105 -21.32 -11.92 -8.54
N ASP A 106 -20.78 -10.74 -8.23
CA ASP A 106 -21.07 -9.52 -8.97
C ASP A 106 -20.35 -9.50 -10.32
N PHE A 107 -19.12 -10.01 -10.39
CA PHE A 107 -18.40 -10.14 -11.65
C PHE A 107 -19.13 -11.07 -12.64
N ALA A 108 -19.72 -12.17 -12.15
CA ALA A 108 -20.49 -13.09 -12.97
C ALA A 108 -21.74 -12.45 -13.61
N LYS A 109 -22.24 -11.32 -13.07
CA LYS A 109 -23.42 -10.62 -13.58
C LYS A 109 -23.11 -9.62 -14.69
N GLY A 110 -21.84 -9.27 -14.90
CA GLY A 110 -21.42 -8.32 -15.93
C GLY A 110 -20.21 -7.48 -15.53
N PRO A 111 -19.87 -6.46 -16.34
CA PRO A 111 -18.74 -5.58 -16.06
C PRO A 111 -18.88 -4.93 -14.68
N LEU A 112 -17.86 -5.12 -13.83
CA LEU A 112 -17.86 -4.54 -12.50
C LEU A 112 -17.63 -3.04 -12.54
N THR A 113 -18.50 -2.29 -11.89
CA THR A 113 -18.16 -0.97 -11.38
C THR A 113 -17.59 -1.15 -9.97
N LEU A 114 -16.27 -1.01 -9.81
CA LEU A 114 -15.64 -1.03 -8.50
C LEU A 114 -15.99 0.27 -7.75
N GLU A 115 -17.10 0.26 -7.03
CA GLU A 115 -17.48 1.40 -6.19
C GLU A 115 -17.42 1.03 -4.70
N LYS A 116 -16.21 0.90 -4.14
CA LYS A 116 -15.93 0.78 -2.69
C LYS A 116 -16.91 -0.15 -1.97
N GLN A 117 -17.04 -1.35 -2.50
CA GLN A 117 -18.05 -2.33 -2.09
C GLN A 117 -17.45 -3.56 -1.43
N TYR A 118 -16.20 -3.89 -1.73
CA TYR A 118 -15.64 -5.21 -1.42
C TYR A 118 -14.70 -5.16 -0.23
N CYS A 119 -14.67 -6.21 0.58
CA CYS A 119 -13.63 -6.30 1.60
C CYS A 119 -12.26 -6.38 0.91
N SER A 120 -11.29 -5.60 1.38
CA SER A 120 -9.93 -5.57 0.82
C SER A 120 -9.31 -6.97 0.76
N LEU A 121 -9.62 -7.81 1.75
CA LEU A 121 -9.12 -9.17 1.85
C LEU A 121 -9.61 -10.12 0.72
N GLU A 122 -10.66 -9.76 -0.03
CA GLU A 122 -11.11 -10.52 -1.21
C GLU A 122 -10.42 -10.11 -2.51
N LEU A 123 -9.76 -8.94 -2.52
CA LEU A 123 -9.23 -8.34 -3.75
C LEU A 123 -8.11 -9.16 -4.41
N PRO A 124 -7.13 -9.74 -3.67
CA PRO A 124 -6.15 -10.63 -4.30
C PRO A 124 -6.80 -11.83 -4.99
N ARG A 125 -7.87 -12.39 -4.40
CA ARG A 125 -8.59 -13.52 -4.99
C ARG A 125 -9.27 -13.13 -6.29
N PHE A 126 -9.87 -11.94 -6.34
CA PHE A 126 -10.44 -11.40 -7.57
C PHE A 126 -9.39 -11.29 -8.67
N LEU A 127 -8.21 -10.74 -8.38
CA LEU A 127 -7.14 -10.64 -9.36
C LEU A 127 -6.69 -12.02 -9.86
N SER A 128 -6.57 -13.01 -8.97
CA SER A 128 -6.26 -14.40 -9.36
C SER A 128 -7.32 -14.98 -10.31
N PHE A 129 -8.60 -14.63 -10.13
CA PHE A 129 -9.67 -15.05 -11.03
C PHE A 129 -9.65 -14.30 -12.37
N VAL A 130 -9.42 -12.98 -12.35
CA VAL A 130 -9.27 -12.16 -13.57
C VAL A 130 -8.16 -12.73 -14.43
N GLN A 131 -7.00 -13.06 -13.86
CA GLN A 131 -5.88 -13.65 -14.58
C GLN A 131 -6.16 -15.00 -15.24
N ARG A 132 -7.09 -15.80 -14.69
CA ARG A 132 -7.53 -17.07 -15.30
C ARG A 132 -8.56 -16.86 -16.41
N THR A 133 -9.31 -15.76 -16.33
CA THR A 133 -10.46 -15.48 -17.20
C THR A 133 -10.06 -14.62 -18.39
N TYR A 134 -9.31 -13.54 -18.15
CA TYR A 134 -8.83 -12.61 -19.16
C TYR A 134 -7.47 -13.05 -19.66
N LYS A 135 -7.47 -13.49 -20.92
CA LYS A 135 -6.23 -13.83 -21.62
C LYS A 135 -5.68 -12.61 -22.32
N VAL A 136 -4.35 -12.52 -22.36
CA VAL A 136 -3.66 -11.55 -23.20
C VAL A 136 -4.02 -11.83 -24.65
N THR A 137 -4.49 -10.81 -25.37
CA THR A 137 -4.78 -10.94 -26.79
C THR A 137 -3.48 -10.96 -27.60
N PRO A 138 -3.48 -11.49 -28.83
CA PRO A 138 -2.31 -11.43 -29.71
C PRO A 138 -1.77 -10.00 -29.90
N GLU A 139 -2.66 -9.00 -30.02
CA GLU A 139 -2.30 -7.60 -30.21
C GLU A 139 -1.62 -7.00 -28.96
N MET A 140 -2.12 -7.35 -27.77
CA MET A 140 -1.47 -6.99 -26.51
C MET A 140 -0.10 -7.67 -26.40
N LEU A 141 0.03 -8.94 -26.76
CA LEU A 141 1.31 -9.66 -26.74
C LEU A 141 2.33 -9.06 -27.70
N GLU A 142 1.89 -8.66 -28.90
CA GLU A 142 2.74 -7.97 -29.88
C GLU A 142 3.29 -6.67 -29.28
N THR A 143 2.42 -5.89 -28.63
CA THR A 143 2.84 -4.66 -27.95
C THR A 143 3.81 -4.94 -26.80
N ILE A 144 3.50 -5.90 -25.93
CA ILE A 144 4.32 -6.26 -24.75
C ILE A 144 5.71 -6.75 -25.15
N ARG A 145 5.82 -7.46 -26.27
CA ARG A 145 7.08 -8.04 -26.77
C ARG A 145 7.85 -7.10 -27.69
N SER A 146 7.25 -5.99 -28.11
CA SER A 146 7.92 -5.02 -28.96
C SER A 146 9.05 -4.33 -28.18
N PRO A 147 10.15 -3.96 -28.85
CA PRO A 147 11.17 -3.12 -28.23
C PRO A 147 10.54 -1.85 -27.66
N LEU A 148 10.86 -1.55 -26.40
CA LEU A 148 10.35 -0.35 -25.74
C LEU A 148 11.08 0.88 -26.28
N PRO A 149 10.35 1.99 -26.56
CA PRO A 149 10.98 3.24 -26.94
C PRO A 149 11.78 3.82 -25.78
N GLU A 150 12.76 4.68 -26.10
CA GLU A 150 13.40 5.50 -25.09
C GLU A 150 12.38 6.50 -24.53
N ALA A 151 12.27 6.59 -23.20
CA ALA A 151 11.29 7.41 -22.52
C ALA A 151 11.96 8.20 -21.39
N SER A 152 12.60 9.31 -21.76
CA SER A 152 13.39 10.16 -20.84
C SER A 152 12.79 11.54 -20.60
N THR A 153 11.73 11.91 -21.33
CA THR A 153 11.03 13.19 -21.18
C THR A 153 9.53 12.99 -20.95
N VAL A 154 8.84 14.05 -20.53
CA VAL A 154 7.42 13.99 -20.13
C VAL A 154 6.51 13.42 -21.23
N GLU A 155 6.65 13.85 -22.47
CA GLU A 155 5.77 13.46 -23.57
C GLU A 155 5.92 11.96 -23.96
N PRO A 156 7.12 11.44 -24.27
CA PRO A 156 7.34 10.01 -24.48
C PRO A 156 6.92 9.13 -23.30
N VAL A 157 7.17 9.58 -22.06
CA VAL A 157 6.70 8.84 -20.88
C VAL A 157 5.17 8.85 -20.83
N SER A 158 4.50 9.97 -21.11
CA SER A 158 3.03 10.03 -21.14
C SER A 158 2.42 9.06 -22.14
N GLU A 159 2.92 9.05 -23.37
CA GLU A 159 2.42 8.13 -24.41
C GLU A 159 2.62 6.67 -24.01
N LEU A 160 3.80 6.35 -23.46
CA LEU A 160 4.10 5.01 -22.95
C LEU A 160 3.14 4.61 -21.83
N MET A 161 2.89 5.51 -20.86
CA MET A 161 2.01 5.22 -19.72
C MET A 161 0.56 5.05 -20.14
N ASP A 162 0.06 5.85 -21.09
CA ASP A 162 -1.30 5.70 -21.61
C ASP A 162 -1.49 4.37 -22.34
N GLN A 163 -0.51 3.95 -23.15
CA GLN A 163 -0.55 2.65 -23.84
C GLN A 163 -0.56 1.49 -22.84
N TRP A 164 0.38 1.49 -21.89
CA TRP A 164 0.54 0.41 -20.92
C TRP A 164 -0.60 0.36 -19.89
N PHE A 165 -1.16 1.50 -19.51
CA PHE A 165 -2.34 1.55 -18.64
C PHE A 165 -3.53 0.85 -19.27
N ASN A 166 -3.79 1.07 -20.56
CA ASN A 166 -4.89 0.40 -21.24
C ASN A 166 -4.70 -1.12 -21.32
N ILE A 167 -3.47 -1.57 -21.57
CA ILE A 167 -3.12 -3.00 -21.57
C ILE A 167 -3.33 -3.59 -20.18
N PHE A 168 -2.75 -3.00 -19.14
CA PHE A 168 -2.86 -3.50 -17.77
C PHE A 168 -4.28 -3.43 -17.24
N ASN A 169 -5.01 -2.35 -17.49
CA ASN A 169 -6.39 -2.20 -17.04
C ASN A 169 -7.26 -3.30 -17.66
N THR A 170 -7.10 -3.57 -18.95
CA THR A 170 -7.88 -4.61 -19.63
C THR A 170 -7.48 -6.01 -19.14
N TRP A 171 -6.18 -6.29 -19.03
CA TRP A 171 -5.68 -7.62 -18.73
C TRP A 171 -5.77 -7.99 -17.25
N PHE A 172 -5.27 -7.14 -16.35
CA PHE A 172 -5.17 -7.45 -14.92
C PHE A 172 -6.36 -6.95 -14.11
N PHE A 173 -7.02 -5.88 -14.57
CA PHE A 173 -8.08 -5.23 -13.82
C PHE A 173 -9.44 -5.30 -14.51
N ALA A 174 -9.59 -6.09 -15.58
CA ALA A 174 -10.86 -6.29 -16.29
C ALA A 174 -11.57 -4.98 -16.71
N GLY A 175 -10.80 -3.93 -17.01
CA GLY A 175 -11.30 -2.60 -17.40
C GLY A 175 -11.88 -1.77 -16.25
N THR A 176 -11.71 -2.19 -14.99
CA THR A 176 -12.40 -1.60 -13.85
C THR A 176 -11.83 -0.26 -13.37
N LEU A 177 -10.61 0.13 -13.77
CA LEU A 177 -9.96 1.38 -13.36
C LEU A 177 -10.41 2.60 -14.17
N THR A 178 -11.71 2.71 -14.49
CA THR A 178 -12.23 3.74 -15.41
C THR A 178 -12.15 5.17 -14.88
N LYS A 179 -11.98 5.33 -13.56
CA LYS A 179 -11.86 6.64 -12.89
C LYS A 179 -10.40 7.09 -12.73
N THR A 180 -9.45 6.19 -12.98
CA THR A 180 -8.04 6.46 -12.78
C THR A 180 -7.48 7.34 -13.89
N GLN A 181 -6.84 8.44 -13.54
CA GLN A 181 -6.13 9.32 -14.45
C GLN A 181 -4.62 9.13 -14.31
N ILE A 182 -3.87 9.31 -15.39
CA ILE A 182 -2.41 9.35 -15.37
C ILE A 182 -1.97 10.77 -15.64
N ILE A 183 -1.04 11.27 -14.82
CA ILE A 183 -0.37 12.54 -15.04
C ILE A 183 1.12 12.30 -15.03
N VAL A 184 1.78 12.66 -16.13
CA VAL A 184 3.24 12.67 -16.22
C VAL A 184 3.73 14.11 -16.11
N ARG A 185 4.67 14.36 -15.19
CA ARG A 185 5.23 15.70 -15.01
C ARG A 185 6.58 15.64 -14.32
N ASN A 186 7.41 16.64 -14.56
CA ASN A 186 8.62 16.83 -13.78
C ASN A 186 8.28 17.50 -12.45
N PHE A 187 8.97 17.09 -11.39
CA PHE A 187 8.79 17.67 -10.07
C PHE A 187 10.14 17.74 -9.35
N GLU A 188 10.65 18.96 -9.20
CA GLU A 188 11.92 19.17 -8.51
C GLU A 188 11.82 18.77 -7.03
N GLY A 189 12.85 18.05 -6.55
CA GLY A 189 13.03 17.71 -5.14
C GLY A 189 12.18 16.54 -4.61
N VAL A 190 11.47 15.81 -5.47
CA VAL A 190 10.76 14.58 -5.05
C VAL A 190 11.61 13.34 -5.30
N GLU A 191 11.82 12.57 -4.23
CA GLU A 191 12.56 11.30 -4.25
C GLU A 191 11.65 10.11 -4.58
N GLU A 192 10.82 10.23 -5.61
CA GLU A 192 9.89 9.17 -6.05
C GLU A 192 9.82 9.16 -7.57
N CYS A 193 9.59 7.97 -8.14
CA CYS A 193 9.37 7.81 -9.57
C CYS A 193 7.88 7.77 -9.95
N ALA A 194 7.03 7.35 -9.03
CA ALA A 194 5.58 7.28 -9.20
C ALA A 194 4.87 7.29 -7.85
N PHE A 195 3.61 7.74 -7.83
CA PHE A 195 2.72 7.59 -6.68
C PHE A 195 1.24 7.72 -7.07
N TYR A 196 0.35 7.08 -6.33
CA TYR A 196 -1.10 7.19 -6.48
C TYR A 196 -1.74 8.15 -5.46
N MET A 197 -2.50 9.11 -5.98
CA MET A 197 -3.34 10.05 -5.24
C MET A 197 -4.76 9.50 -5.08
N SER A 198 -5.00 8.76 -3.99
CA SER A 198 -6.33 8.19 -3.69
C SER A 198 -7.48 9.20 -3.64
N ASP A 199 -7.17 10.48 -3.43
CA ASP A 199 -8.16 11.54 -3.33
C ASP A 199 -8.72 12.00 -4.67
N LYS A 200 -7.90 11.87 -5.71
CA LYS A 200 -8.17 12.30 -7.07
C LYS A 200 -8.29 11.14 -8.05
N ASP A 201 -8.08 9.91 -7.58
CA ASP A 201 -7.93 8.74 -8.41
C ASP A 201 -6.88 8.99 -9.52
N THR A 202 -5.71 9.50 -9.14
CA THR A 202 -4.67 9.92 -10.09
C THR A 202 -3.36 9.23 -9.80
N ILE A 203 -2.77 8.58 -10.80
CA ILE A 203 -1.38 8.12 -10.78
C ILE A 203 -0.50 9.24 -11.32
N VAL A 204 0.53 9.60 -10.57
CA VAL A 204 1.52 10.59 -10.98
C VAL A 204 2.82 9.88 -11.30
N MET A 205 3.33 10.06 -12.51
CA MET A 205 4.64 9.54 -12.95
C MET A 205 5.64 10.69 -13.07
N LEU A 206 6.86 10.47 -12.57
CA LEU A 206 7.92 11.48 -12.47
C LEU A 206 9.15 11.04 -13.31
N PRO A 207 9.33 11.58 -14.53
CA PRO A 207 10.41 11.21 -15.44
C PRO A 207 11.83 11.45 -14.91
N ASP A 208 12.00 12.34 -13.94
CA ASP A 208 13.31 12.62 -13.34
C ASP A 208 13.65 11.62 -12.21
N GLY A 209 12.65 10.87 -11.71
CA GLY A 209 12.81 9.97 -10.57
C GLY A 209 13.68 8.73 -10.84
N PHE A 210 13.83 8.31 -12.10
CA PHE A 210 14.65 7.14 -12.43
C PHE A 210 16.13 7.32 -12.06
N GLN A 211 16.66 8.55 -12.10
CA GLN A 211 18.06 8.84 -11.74
C GLN A 211 18.38 8.42 -10.29
N LEU A 212 17.37 8.34 -9.43
CA LEU A 212 17.52 7.91 -8.03
C LEU A 212 17.54 6.39 -7.88
N CYS A 213 17.05 5.66 -8.88
CA CYS A 213 16.85 4.21 -8.83
C CYS A 213 17.68 3.44 -9.88
N GLU A 214 18.44 4.14 -10.73
CA GLU A 214 19.22 3.57 -11.83
C GLU A 214 20.17 2.46 -11.37
N HIS A 215 20.74 2.58 -10.18
CA HIS A 215 21.64 1.56 -9.61
C HIS A 215 20.90 0.37 -8.97
N ALA A 216 19.62 0.54 -8.64
CA ALA A 216 18.81 -0.47 -7.94
C ALA A 216 18.00 -1.34 -8.91
N TYR A 217 17.70 -0.86 -10.11
CA TYR A 217 16.92 -1.58 -11.10
C TYR A 217 17.79 -2.00 -12.31
N PRO A 218 17.90 -3.30 -12.63
CA PRO A 218 18.77 -3.80 -13.69
C PRO A 218 18.25 -3.60 -15.12
N GLY A 219 17.02 -3.09 -15.29
CA GLY A 219 16.40 -2.87 -16.60
C GLY A 219 16.54 -1.44 -17.13
N THR A 220 15.87 -1.14 -18.23
CA THR A 220 15.84 0.21 -18.81
C THR A 220 14.87 1.15 -18.07
N GLN A 221 15.04 2.46 -18.26
CA GLN A 221 14.14 3.47 -17.70
C GLN A 221 12.66 3.24 -18.09
N ALA A 222 12.39 2.86 -19.34
CA ALA A 222 11.03 2.55 -19.79
C ALA A 222 10.44 1.33 -19.05
N GLN A 223 11.24 0.28 -18.86
CA GLN A 223 10.83 -0.92 -18.11
C GLN A 223 10.53 -0.58 -16.65
N PHE A 224 11.33 0.28 -16.05
CA PHE A 224 11.11 0.80 -14.70
C PHE A 224 9.78 1.57 -14.59
N TYR A 225 9.48 2.48 -15.52
CA TYR A 225 8.20 3.20 -15.52
C TYR A 225 7.00 2.28 -15.71
N ILE A 226 7.11 1.25 -16.54
CA ILE A 226 6.05 0.26 -16.72
C ILE A 226 5.82 -0.53 -15.42
N GLY A 227 6.90 -0.91 -14.72
CA GLY A 227 6.82 -1.55 -13.40
C GLY A 227 6.15 -0.64 -12.36
N GLY A 228 6.60 0.61 -12.26
CA GLY A 228 6.01 1.61 -11.36
C GLY A 228 4.53 1.90 -11.66
N LEU A 229 4.15 1.95 -12.94
CA LEU A 229 2.75 2.09 -13.35
C LEU A 229 1.92 0.90 -12.85
N LEU A 230 2.38 -0.34 -13.07
CA LEU A 230 1.66 -1.53 -12.62
C LEU A 230 1.46 -1.52 -11.10
N HIS A 231 2.50 -1.14 -10.35
CA HIS A 231 2.46 -0.98 -8.90
C HIS A 231 1.42 0.06 -8.45
N GLU A 232 1.41 1.25 -9.05
CA GLU A 232 0.44 2.30 -8.71
C GLU A 232 -0.98 1.97 -9.18
N MET A 233 -1.15 1.16 -10.23
CA MET A 233 -2.46 0.64 -10.63
C MET A 233 -3.02 -0.34 -9.61
N VAL A 234 -2.20 -1.13 -8.91
CA VAL A 234 -2.65 -1.96 -7.78
C VAL A 234 -3.13 -1.09 -6.63
N HIS A 235 -2.43 0.00 -6.30
CA HIS A 235 -2.93 0.99 -5.32
C HIS A 235 -4.29 1.56 -5.73
N ALA A 236 -4.44 1.93 -7.01
CA ALA A 236 -5.70 2.45 -7.53
C ALA A 236 -6.83 1.42 -7.42
N PHE A 237 -6.56 0.17 -7.79
CA PHE A 237 -7.51 -0.94 -7.70
C PHE A 237 -7.96 -1.19 -6.26
N VAL A 238 -7.01 -1.32 -5.32
CA VAL A 238 -7.32 -1.54 -3.90
C VAL A 238 -8.15 -0.38 -3.34
N SER A 239 -7.77 0.87 -3.64
CA SER A 239 -8.49 2.07 -3.19
C SER A 239 -9.91 2.20 -3.74
N GLN A 240 -10.14 1.83 -5.01
CA GLN A 240 -11.44 1.93 -5.66
C GLN A 240 -12.36 0.76 -5.29
N ALA A 241 -11.82 -0.44 -5.13
CA ALA A 241 -12.61 -1.63 -4.80
C ALA A 241 -12.95 -1.74 -3.31
N SER A 242 -12.02 -1.33 -2.43
CA SER A 242 -12.14 -1.56 -0.99
C SER A 242 -13.28 -0.77 -0.36
N CYS A 243 -14.14 -1.48 0.35
CA CYS A 243 -15.19 -0.95 1.19
C CYS A 243 -14.60 -0.08 2.30
N GLN A 244 -15.32 0.99 2.59
CA GLN A 244 -14.96 1.94 3.64
C GLN A 244 -15.98 1.90 4.78
N CYS A 245 -16.71 0.80 4.99
CA CYS A 245 -17.57 0.60 6.18
C CYS A 245 -16.71 0.57 7.45
N GLU A 246 -17.32 0.84 8.61
CA GLU A 246 -16.64 0.75 9.91
C GLU A 246 -15.96 -0.62 10.11
N CYS A 247 -16.65 -1.70 9.72
CA CYS A 247 -16.10 -3.06 9.69
C CYS A 247 -14.79 -3.19 8.89
N CYS A 248 -14.74 -2.68 7.65
CA CYS A 248 -13.57 -2.75 6.78
C CYS A 248 -12.47 -1.78 7.17
N ARG A 249 -12.83 -0.63 7.77
CA ARG A 249 -11.86 0.34 8.28
C ARG A 249 -11.00 -0.23 9.39
N GLU A 250 -11.54 -1.13 10.21
CA GLU A 250 -10.76 -1.85 11.22
C GLU A 250 -9.64 -2.68 10.58
N TYR A 251 -9.86 -3.21 9.38
CA TYR A 251 -8.88 -4.01 8.65
C TYR A 251 -7.89 -3.18 7.83
N VAL A 252 -7.89 -1.85 7.85
CA VAL A 252 -6.90 -1.04 7.11
C VAL A 252 -5.48 -1.25 7.65
N HIS A 253 -5.36 -1.62 8.93
CA HIS A 253 -4.07 -1.91 9.54
C HIS A 253 -3.45 -3.18 8.93
N PRO A 254 -2.19 -3.15 8.48
CA PRO A 254 -1.60 -4.26 7.75
C PRO A 254 -1.44 -5.53 8.62
N SER A 255 -1.23 -5.40 9.93
CA SER A 255 -1.25 -6.56 10.85
C SER A 255 -2.61 -7.31 10.92
N LEU A 256 -3.66 -6.74 10.34
CA LEU A 256 -4.99 -7.34 10.24
C LEU A 256 -5.33 -7.77 8.80
N GLY A 257 -4.33 -7.83 7.91
CA GLY A 257 -4.49 -8.17 6.48
C GLY A 257 -4.73 -6.95 5.58
N GLY A 258 -4.69 -5.74 6.13
CA GLY A 258 -5.07 -4.51 5.46
C GLY A 258 -4.24 -4.04 4.29
N GLU A 259 -4.65 -2.90 3.76
CA GLU A 259 -3.93 -2.19 2.69
C GLU A 259 -2.71 -1.43 3.20
N GLY A 260 -2.53 -1.17 4.50
CA GLY A 260 -1.44 -0.30 4.97
C GLY A 260 -1.87 1.17 5.10
N ILE A 261 -1.38 1.87 6.12
CA ILE A 261 -1.93 3.17 6.52
C ILE A 261 -1.17 4.32 5.83
N LEU A 262 0.16 4.28 5.86
CA LEU A 262 1.06 5.32 5.39
C LEU A 262 1.39 5.14 3.91
N VAL A 263 1.94 3.97 3.55
CA VAL A 263 2.36 3.70 2.16
C VAL A 263 1.34 2.93 1.35
N GLY A 264 0.38 2.25 2.00
CA GLY A 264 -0.58 1.41 1.27
C GLY A 264 0.01 0.07 0.80
N HIS A 265 1.08 -0.40 1.44
CA HIS A 265 1.77 -1.65 1.09
C HIS A 265 1.51 -2.78 2.11
N GLY A 266 0.30 -2.86 2.64
CA GLY A 266 -0.11 -3.95 3.53
C GLY A 266 -0.33 -5.28 2.79
N PRO A 267 -0.64 -6.38 3.51
CA PRO A 267 -0.80 -7.71 2.91
C PRO A 267 -1.75 -7.76 1.71
N CYS A 268 -2.90 -7.07 1.77
CA CYS A 268 -3.82 -7.00 0.65
C CYS A 268 -3.17 -6.44 -0.63
N PHE A 269 -2.36 -5.38 -0.50
CA PHE A 269 -1.63 -4.81 -1.62
C PHE A 269 -0.53 -5.76 -2.08
N LEU A 270 0.27 -6.29 -1.16
CA LEU A 270 1.42 -7.14 -1.48
C LEU A 270 0.99 -8.43 -2.20
N ASP A 271 -0.05 -9.10 -1.70
CA ASP A 271 -0.63 -10.29 -2.32
C ASP A 271 -1.20 -9.97 -3.72
N SER A 272 -1.85 -8.81 -3.86
CA SER A 272 -2.37 -8.34 -5.16
C SER A 272 -1.25 -8.04 -6.15
N PHE A 273 -0.21 -7.33 -5.70
CA PHE A 273 0.92 -6.93 -6.54
C PHE A 273 1.74 -8.14 -6.97
N LEU A 274 2.01 -9.08 -6.07
CA LEU A 274 2.72 -10.31 -6.40
C LEU A 274 2.00 -11.11 -7.50
N LEU A 275 0.67 -11.25 -7.39
CA LEU A 275 -0.10 -11.95 -8.42
C LEU A 275 0.08 -11.29 -9.79
N VAL A 276 -0.05 -9.97 -9.89
CA VAL A 276 0.07 -9.28 -11.18
C VAL A 276 1.51 -9.24 -11.69
N SER A 277 2.50 -9.04 -10.83
CA SER A 277 3.90 -8.94 -11.21
C SER A 277 4.47 -10.28 -11.65
N GLU A 278 4.16 -11.39 -10.96
CA GLU A 278 4.56 -12.74 -11.38
C GLU A 278 3.93 -13.12 -12.72
N PHE A 279 2.65 -12.78 -12.92
CA PHE A 279 1.99 -13.08 -14.18
C PHE A 279 2.58 -12.25 -15.33
N PHE A 280 2.89 -10.98 -15.07
CA PHE A 280 3.54 -10.10 -16.03
C PHE A 280 4.96 -10.60 -16.38
N GLN A 281 5.74 -11.00 -15.36
CA GLN A 281 7.10 -11.54 -15.52
C GLN A 281 7.15 -12.77 -16.44
N ARG A 282 6.09 -13.58 -16.51
CA ARG A 282 6.02 -14.74 -17.43
C ARG A 282 5.90 -14.35 -18.90
N VAL A 283 5.52 -13.10 -19.19
CA VAL A 283 5.25 -12.62 -20.55
C VAL A 283 6.36 -11.72 -21.08
N VAL A 284 7.05 -11.00 -20.19
CA VAL A 284 8.20 -10.15 -20.55
C VAL A 284 9.53 -10.84 -20.27
N SER A 285 10.54 -10.51 -21.07
CA SER A 285 11.90 -11.04 -20.95
C SER A 285 12.81 -10.20 -20.04
N TRP A 286 12.31 -9.08 -19.52
CA TRP A 286 13.04 -8.16 -18.67
C TRP A 286 12.54 -8.26 -17.21
N PRO A 287 13.33 -7.79 -16.22
CA PRO A 287 13.01 -7.96 -14.81
C PRO A 287 11.82 -7.09 -14.38
N VAL A 288 10.75 -7.70 -13.89
CA VAL A 288 9.60 -7.00 -13.28
C VAL A 288 9.92 -6.74 -11.80
N GLU A 289 9.53 -5.58 -11.30
CA GLU A 289 9.71 -5.22 -9.89
C GLU A 289 9.00 -6.22 -8.97
N GLY A 290 9.72 -6.69 -7.94
CA GLY A 290 9.18 -7.56 -6.90
C GLY A 290 8.62 -6.78 -5.70
N VAL A 291 8.04 -7.50 -4.74
CA VAL A 291 7.40 -6.89 -3.55
C VAL A 291 8.38 -6.47 -2.45
N LYS A 292 9.65 -6.89 -2.51
CA LYS A 292 10.63 -6.72 -1.41
C LYS A 292 10.75 -5.28 -0.90
N ALA A 293 10.89 -4.30 -1.81
CA ALA A 293 11.00 -2.89 -1.41
C ALA A 293 9.73 -2.40 -0.71
N SER A 294 8.56 -2.78 -1.23
CA SER A 294 7.25 -2.46 -0.63
C SER A 294 7.06 -3.08 0.75
N VAL A 295 7.53 -4.32 0.96
CA VAL A 295 7.50 -4.98 2.27
C VAL A 295 8.34 -4.19 3.28
N ILE A 296 9.58 -3.86 2.93
CA ILE A 296 10.51 -3.12 3.79
C ILE A 296 9.93 -1.75 4.14
N ASP A 297 9.44 -1.01 3.14
CA ASP A 297 8.82 0.30 3.34
C ASP A 297 7.59 0.22 4.26
N SER A 298 6.72 -0.77 4.06
CA SER A 298 5.54 -0.94 4.92
C SER A 298 5.92 -1.35 6.34
N MET A 299 6.86 -2.27 6.52
CA MET A 299 7.34 -2.65 7.85
C MET A 299 7.89 -1.44 8.61
N TYR A 300 8.68 -0.61 7.92
CA TYR A 300 9.27 0.59 8.50
C TYR A 300 8.22 1.66 8.81
N LEU A 301 7.36 1.97 7.85
CA LEU A 301 6.44 3.12 7.94
C LEU A 301 5.15 2.75 8.67
N ASP A 302 4.52 1.62 8.33
CA ASP A 302 3.27 1.16 8.93
C ASP A 302 3.46 0.41 10.27
N VAL A 303 4.70 0.06 10.61
CA VAL A 303 5.08 -0.57 11.89
C VAL A 303 4.28 -1.85 12.16
N TRP A 304 4.44 -2.79 11.24
CA TRP A 304 3.94 -4.16 11.34
C TRP A 304 5.02 -5.13 10.88
N GLN A 305 4.76 -6.42 11.09
CA GLN A 305 5.68 -7.49 10.74
C GLN A 305 4.93 -8.56 9.95
N PRO A 306 5.45 -8.98 8.78
CA PRO A 306 4.95 -10.16 8.12
C PRO A 306 5.30 -11.42 8.92
N SER A 307 4.49 -12.46 8.77
CA SER A 307 4.87 -13.79 9.22
C SER A 307 5.97 -14.38 8.35
N LEU A 308 6.70 -15.37 8.87
CA LEU A 308 7.69 -16.12 8.09
C LEU A 308 7.08 -16.77 6.84
N GLN A 309 5.83 -17.23 6.94
CA GLN A 309 5.10 -17.79 5.81
C GLN A 309 4.84 -16.72 4.74
N GLN A 310 4.42 -15.51 5.14
CA GLN A 310 4.22 -14.40 4.20
C GLN A 310 5.52 -13.99 3.51
N LEU A 311 6.63 -13.87 4.26
CA LEU A 311 7.94 -13.57 3.68
C LEU A 311 8.34 -14.61 2.63
N LYS A 312 8.14 -15.89 2.95
CA LYS A 312 8.38 -16.99 2.02
C LYS A 312 7.47 -16.93 0.78
N ASP A 313 6.18 -16.69 0.97
CA ASP A 313 5.21 -16.61 -0.12
C ASP A 313 5.48 -15.41 -1.03
N TRP A 314 6.08 -14.36 -0.49
CA TRP A 314 6.48 -13.15 -1.21
C TRP A 314 7.89 -13.20 -1.78
N ASP A 315 8.57 -14.34 -1.69
CA ASP A 315 9.97 -14.53 -2.09
C ASP A 315 10.91 -13.46 -1.51
N VAL A 316 10.64 -13.04 -0.27
CA VAL A 316 11.51 -12.10 0.45
C VAL A 316 12.37 -12.90 1.41
N ASP A 317 13.67 -12.87 1.13
CA ASP A 317 14.68 -13.54 1.93
C ASP A 317 14.57 -13.16 3.42
N THR A 318 14.38 -14.20 4.25
CA THR A 318 14.24 -14.09 5.69
C THR A 318 15.52 -13.61 6.37
N ASP A 319 16.68 -13.79 5.73
CA ASP A 319 17.98 -13.41 6.28
C ASP A 319 18.18 -11.89 6.29
N LEU A 320 17.55 -11.16 5.37
CA LEU A 320 17.46 -9.70 5.44
C LEU A 320 16.72 -9.20 6.68
N PHE A 321 15.86 -10.04 7.24
CA PHE A 321 15.18 -9.80 8.50
C PHE A 321 15.78 -10.66 9.61
N GLY A 322 16.92 -11.32 9.42
CA GLY A 322 17.69 -11.94 10.49
C GLY A 322 18.58 -10.93 11.21
N ASP A 323 18.75 -9.72 10.65
CA ASP A 323 19.60 -8.67 11.20
C ASP A 323 19.03 -8.16 12.55
N PRO A 324 19.73 -8.39 13.67
CA PRO A 324 19.31 -7.93 14.99
C PRO A 324 19.11 -6.42 15.08
N GLU A 325 19.79 -5.61 14.25
CA GLU A 325 19.65 -4.16 14.26
C GLU A 325 18.31 -3.70 13.66
N ILE A 326 17.88 -4.35 12.57
CA ILE A 326 16.55 -4.11 11.97
C ILE A 326 15.46 -4.54 12.96
N TRP A 327 15.63 -5.68 13.63
CA TRP A 327 14.72 -6.11 14.69
C TRP A 327 14.66 -5.13 15.85
N PHE A 328 15.80 -4.71 16.37
CA PHE A 328 15.88 -3.76 17.47
C PHE A 328 15.18 -2.45 17.12
N PHE A 329 15.42 -1.92 15.92
CA PHE A 329 14.78 -0.69 15.48
C PHE A 329 13.26 -0.82 15.38
N LEU A 330 12.76 -1.91 14.78
CA LEU A 330 11.33 -2.14 14.62
C LEU A 330 10.65 -2.39 15.97
N GLU A 331 11.31 -3.09 16.90
CA GLU A 331 10.80 -3.36 18.24
C GLU A 331 10.78 -2.09 19.10
N GLU A 332 11.84 -1.28 19.09
CA GLU A 332 11.87 0.01 19.79
C GLU A 332 10.81 0.99 19.24
N ARG A 333 10.66 1.04 17.92
CA ARG A 333 9.60 1.84 17.27
C ARG A 333 8.20 1.33 17.63
N ARG A 334 8.02 0.02 17.72
CA ARG A 334 6.77 -0.60 18.16
C ARG A 334 6.47 -0.27 19.63
N LYS A 335 7.45 -0.36 20.54
CA LYS A 335 7.31 0.05 21.93
C LYS A 335 6.89 1.52 22.03
N LEU A 336 7.54 2.40 21.26
CA LEU A 336 7.15 3.81 21.17
C LEU A 336 5.70 3.99 20.68
N ILE A 337 5.21 3.12 19.79
CA ILE A 337 3.81 3.08 19.34
C ILE A 337 2.85 2.62 20.41
N ILE A 338 3.17 1.53 21.10
CA ILE A 338 2.37 1.02 22.21
C ILE A 338 2.28 2.07 23.32
N GLU A 339 3.41 2.66 23.72
CA GLU A 339 3.45 3.70 24.75
C GLU A 339 2.66 4.94 24.33
N ALA A 340 2.78 5.42 23.10
CA ALA A 340 1.98 6.57 22.67
C ALA A 340 0.48 6.24 22.52
N ARG A 341 0.09 4.99 22.26
CA ARG A 341 -1.33 4.57 22.27
C ARG A 341 -1.94 4.63 23.68
N LYS A 342 -1.10 4.52 24.71
CA LYS A 342 -1.44 4.78 26.12
C LYS A 342 -1.53 6.27 26.43
N LEU A 343 -1.24 7.17 25.50
CA LEU A 343 -1.35 8.62 25.70
C LEU A 343 -2.62 9.18 25.02
N ARG A 344 -3.37 10.01 25.75
CA ARG A 344 -4.25 11.07 25.23
C ARG A 344 -3.41 12.31 24.92
N TYR A 345 -4.00 13.26 24.23
CA TYR A 345 -3.39 14.57 24.08
C TYR A 345 -4.42 15.69 24.13
N ARG A 346 -3.94 16.90 24.38
CA ARG A 346 -4.65 18.16 24.21
C ARG A 346 -3.80 19.09 23.35
N VAL A 347 -4.44 19.87 22.49
CA VAL A 347 -3.78 20.98 21.80
C VAL A 347 -3.97 22.22 22.67
N GLY A 348 -2.88 22.77 23.19
CA GLY A 348 -2.85 23.99 23.99
C GLY A 348 -2.87 25.25 23.12
N ASP A 349 -2.97 26.40 23.78
CA ASP A 349 -2.95 27.70 23.12
C ASP A 349 -1.61 27.92 22.39
N GLY A 350 -1.68 28.36 21.14
CA GLY A 350 -0.51 28.47 20.26
C GLY A 350 -0.13 27.17 19.52
N GLY A 351 -0.95 26.12 19.58
CA GLY A 351 -0.73 24.88 18.81
C GLY A 351 0.29 23.92 19.43
N THR A 352 0.62 24.11 20.70
CA THR A 352 1.40 23.15 21.49
C THR A 352 0.58 21.86 21.70
N ILE A 353 1.23 20.70 21.70
CA ILE A 353 0.56 19.40 21.92
C ILE A 353 1.05 18.84 23.25
N GLU A 354 0.13 18.70 24.19
CA GLU A 354 0.36 18.13 25.52
C GLU A 354 -0.11 16.68 25.51
N LEU A 355 0.72 15.74 25.98
CA LEU A 355 0.40 14.31 26.07
C LEU A 355 0.07 13.94 27.52
N PHE A 356 -0.96 13.11 27.74
CA PHE A 356 -1.40 12.65 29.06
C PHE A 356 -1.68 11.15 29.01
N PRO A 357 -1.48 10.37 30.09
CA PRO A 357 -1.90 8.97 30.11
C PRO A 357 -3.40 8.78 29.84
N LYS A 358 -3.78 7.74 29.10
CA LYS A 358 -5.15 7.21 29.07
C LYS A 358 -5.40 6.52 30.41
N ALA A 359 -6.38 7.03 31.16
CA ALA A 359 -6.95 6.35 32.32
C ALA A 359 -7.49 4.96 31.95
#